data_AF-A0A2E6W3F4-F1
#
_entry.id   AF-A0A2E6W3F4-F1
#
_cell.length_a   1.000
_cell.length_b   1.000
_cell.length_c   1.000
_cell.angle_alpha   90.00
_cell.angle_beta   90.00
_cell.angle_gamma   90.00
#
_symmetry.space_group_name_H-M   'P 1'
#
loop_
_entity.id
_entity.type
_entity.pdbx_description
1 polymer ?
#
loop_
_entity_poly.entity_id
_entity_poly.type
_entity_poly.pdbx_seq_one_letter_code
_entity_poly.pdbx_strand_id
1 'polypeptide(L)'
;MDPLHIFSKGFDFFNRIFCIKTLFILFLKRSKYQFLSSQTFKMIFSRKYIYPLLGRPKMLKSKDLIATKNLFSSEIPDTTNLNFLPDGSFRIAVDGTWYYRGSLIRRPKLIKFFSEFLSRDYKGNYWLVTPSEIAQVIVEDAPFTIDRMSLTNQGPDQILLLQTNVGKWITVSIARPIYFQKKQGKSKPYMQVEEDGTEAIISRSVYYELTDFVEQEENRGIITFGIWSSGTYFSFS
;
A
#
# COMPACT_ATOMS: atom_id res chain seq x y z
N MET A 1 -29.26 6.05 -9.85
CA MET A 1 -27.93 6.61 -10.14
C MET A 1 -27.28 5.77 -11.22
N ASP A 2 -26.81 6.42 -12.29
CA ASP A 2 -26.43 5.76 -13.55
C ASP A 2 -25.01 5.14 -13.47
N PRO A 3 -24.82 3.82 -13.66
CA PRO A 3 -23.53 3.13 -13.54
C PRO A 3 -22.43 3.68 -14.46
N LEU A 4 -22.79 4.28 -15.59
CA LEU A 4 -21.84 4.82 -16.57
C LEU A 4 -21.22 6.16 -16.14
N HIS A 5 -21.91 6.92 -15.29
CA HIS A 5 -21.42 8.21 -14.78
C HIS A 5 -20.41 8.05 -13.62
N ILE A 6 -20.42 6.90 -12.95
CA ILE A 6 -19.44 6.50 -11.92
C ILE A 6 -18.11 6.09 -12.57
N PHE A 7 -18.19 5.49 -13.77
CA PHE A 7 -17.03 5.03 -14.53
C PHE A 7 -16.17 6.19 -15.05
N SER A 8 -16.77 7.27 -15.58
CA SER A 8 -15.99 8.37 -16.18
C SER A 8 -15.17 9.17 -15.17
N LYS A 9 -15.77 9.55 -14.02
CA LYS A 9 -15.07 10.35 -12.99
C LYS A 9 -14.06 9.56 -12.17
N GLY A 10 -14.27 8.25 -11.98
CA GLY A 10 -13.25 7.38 -11.40
C GLY A 10 -12.07 7.22 -12.35
N PHE A 11 -12.33 7.07 -13.65
CA PHE A 11 -11.31 6.97 -14.69
C PHE A 11 -10.46 8.24 -14.83
N ASP A 12 -10.99 9.42 -14.48
CA ASP A 12 -10.23 10.68 -14.45
C ASP A 12 -9.15 10.71 -13.35
N PHE A 13 -9.44 10.19 -12.15
CA PHE A 13 -8.43 9.98 -11.08
C PHE A 13 -7.35 8.98 -11.56
N PHE A 14 -7.79 7.85 -12.14
CA PHE A 14 -6.88 6.84 -12.71
C PHE A 14 -6.00 7.40 -13.85
N ASN A 15 -6.54 8.26 -14.72
CA ASN A 15 -5.78 8.88 -15.81
C ASN A 15 -4.88 10.04 -15.35
N ARG A 16 -5.20 10.72 -14.25
CA ARG A 16 -4.38 11.81 -13.69
C ARG A 16 -3.17 11.29 -12.93
N ILE A 17 -3.32 10.19 -12.20
CA ILE A 17 -2.22 9.42 -11.61
C ILE A 17 -1.30 8.84 -12.71
N PHE A 18 -1.87 8.50 -13.87
CA PHE A 18 -1.15 8.04 -15.05
C PHE A 18 -0.82 9.18 -16.03
N CYS A 19 -0.01 10.15 -15.60
CA CYS A 19 0.65 11.07 -16.54
C CYS A 19 1.85 10.41 -17.27
N ILE A 20 1.73 9.12 -17.62
CA ILE A 20 2.49 8.47 -18.69
C ILE A 20 1.46 7.91 -19.68
N LYS A 21 0.95 8.80 -20.54
CA LYS A 21 0.01 8.48 -21.63
C LYS A 21 0.49 7.33 -22.54
N THR A 22 1.78 7.01 -22.53
CA THR A 22 2.38 5.94 -23.37
C THR A 22 2.16 4.52 -22.82
N LEU A 23 2.17 4.32 -21.49
CA LEU A 23 2.07 2.97 -20.90
C LEU A 23 0.63 2.47 -20.83
N PHE A 24 -0.34 3.35 -20.59
CA PHE A 24 -1.75 2.98 -20.54
C PHE A 24 -2.34 2.72 -21.93
N ILE A 25 -1.91 3.46 -22.96
CA ILE A 25 -2.26 3.17 -24.36
C ILE A 25 -1.65 1.85 -24.82
N LEU A 26 -0.45 1.47 -24.34
CA LEU A 26 0.14 0.14 -24.62
C LEU A 26 -0.57 -0.98 -23.85
N PHE A 27 -1.00 -0.73 -22.60
CA PHE A 27 -1.81 -1.67 -21.82
C PHE A 27 -3.19 -1.90 -22.44
N LEU A 28 -3.83 -0.84 -22.94
CA LEU A 28 -5.13 -0.91 -23.61
C LEU A 28 -5.04 -1.39 -25.07
N LYS A 29 -3.95 -1.13 -25.81
CA LYS A 29 -3.78 -1.64 -27.20
C LYS A 29 -3.71 -3.16 -27.32
N ARG A 30 -3.52 -3.89 -26.20
CA ARG A 30 -3.60 -5.36 -26.19
C ARG A 30 -5.03 -5.89 -26.02
N SER A 31 -5.99 -5.01 -25.76
CA SER A 31 -7.43 -5.31 -25.66
C SER A 31 -8.16 -4.59 -26.80
N LYS A 32 -8.85 -5.34 -27.66
CA LYS A 32 -9.49 -4.85 -28.89
C LYS A 32 -10.65 -3.88 -28.63
N TYR A 33 -10.37 -2.59 -28.40
CA TYR A 33 -11.42 -1.55 -28.42
C TYR A 33 -10.94 -0.28 -29.15
N GLN A 34 -11.68 0.06 -30.21
CA GLN A 34 -11.60 1.31 -30.99
C GLN A 34 -12.53 2.34 -30.34
N PHE A 35 -12.07 3.57 -30.10
CA PHE A 35 -12.98 4.73 -30.08
C PHE A 35 -12.25 6.04 -30.42
N LEU A 36 -13.04 6.94 -30.98
CA LEU A 36 -12.72 7.96 -31.98
C LEU A 36 -12.17 9.31 -31.46
N SER A 37 -11.54 9.97 -32.43
CA SER A 37 -11.24 11.38 -32.63
C SER A 37 -11.97 12.43 -31.79
N SER A 38 -11.21 13.35 -31.20
CA SER A 38 -11.64 14.74 -30.95
C SER A 38 -10.44 15.68 -31.07
N GLN A 39 -10.67 16.84 -31.69
CA GLN A 39 -9.71 17.88 -32.09
C GLN A 39 -8.95 18.55 -30.93
N THR A 40 -9.18 18.16 -29.67
CA THR A 40 -8.41 18.59 -28.50
C THR A 40 -6.97 18.06 -28.47
N PHE A 41 -6.66 17.03 -29.26
CA PHE A 41 -5.33 16.40 -29.29
C PHE A 41 -4.23 17.26 -29.93
N LYS A 42 -4.59 18.27 -30.74
CA LYS A 42 -3.62 19.13 -31.45
C LYS A 42 -3.13 20.34 -30.64
N MET A 43 -3.75 20.67 -29.50
CA MET A 43 -3.42 21.89 -28.76
C MET A 43 -2.37 21.70 -27.65
N ILE A 44 -2.20 20.46 -27.16
CA ILE A 44 -1.34 20.16 -26.00
C ILE A 44 0.12 19.86 -26.43
N PHE A 45 0.41 19.75 -27.73
CA PHE A 45 1.75 19.45 -28.25
C PHE A 45 2.41 20.67 -28.93
N SER A 46 2.44 21.82 -28.23
CA SER A 46 3.34 22.91 -28.61
C SER A 46 4.79 22.48 -28.43
N ARG A 47 5.55 22.60 -29.53
CA ARG A 47 6.81 21.93 -29.87
C ARG A 47 8.05 22.24 -29.01
N LYS A 48 7.93 22.91 -27.86
CA LYS A 48 9.11 23.51 -27.21
C LYS A 48 9.62 22.85 -25.92
N TYR A 49 8.94 21.84 -25.34
CA TYR A 49 9.35 21.32 -24.02
C TYR A 49 9.35 19.80 -23.78
N ILE A 50 9.00 18.92 -24.74
CA ILE A 50 8.80 17.48 -24.42
C ILE A 50 9.70 16.47 -25.18
N TYR A 51 10.63 16.87 -26.05
CA TYR A 51 11.44 15.90 -26.81
C TYR A 51 12.95 16.15 -26.84
N PRO A 52 13.63 16.19 -25.69
CA PRO A 52 15.00 15.65 -25.66
C PRO A 52 15.29 14.58 -24.58
N LEU A 53 14.32 14.14 -23.78
CA LEU A 53 14.56 13.19 -22.68
C LEU A 53 14.12 11.74 -22.94
N LEU A 54 13.55 11.43 -24.11
CA LEU A 54 13.17 10.06 -24.47
C LEU A 54 14.29 9.33 -25.23
N GLY A 55 15.44 9.16 -24.55
CA GLY A 55 16.18 7.92 -24.72
C GLY A 55 15.31 6.79 -24.16
N ARG A 56 15.21 5.66 -24.88
CA ARG A 56 14.44 4.42 -24.58
C ARG A 56 13.74 4.38 -23.19
N PRO A 57 12.42 4.10 -23.09
CA PRO A 57 11.69 4.13 -21.82
C PRO A 57 12.33 3.16 -20.82
N LYS A 58 13.10 3.70 -19.87
CA LYS A 58 13.50 2.97 -18.67
C LYS A 58 12.33 3.08 -17.70
N MET A 59 11.85 1.94 -17.19
CA MET A 59 10.92 1.92 -16.05
C MET A 59 11.47 2.85 -14.96
N LEU A 60 10.65 3.78 -14.46
CA LEU A 60 10.96 4.50 -13.23
C LEU A 60 11.24 3.44 -12.16
N LYS A 61 12.44 3.51 -11.58
CA LYS A 61 12.86 2.53 -10.58
C LYS A 61 12.19 2.87 -9.26
N SER A 62 12.02 1.88 -8.39
CA SER A 62 11.44 2.07 -7.04
C SER A 62 12.06 3.24 -6.25
N LYS A 63 13.32 3.56 -6.50
CA LYS A 63 14.03 4.71 -5.90
C LYS A 63 13.44 6.07 -6.25
N ASP A 64 12.88 6.24 -7.46
CA ASP A 64 12.30 7.51 -7.91
C ASP A 64 10.95 7.80 -7.22
N LEU A 65 10.20 6.75 -6.87
CA LEU A 65 8.95 6.83 -6.10
C LEU A 65 9.21 7.07 -4.60
N ILE A 66 10.29 6.51 -4.06
CA ILE A 66 10.75 6.76 -2.69
C ILE A 66 11.18 8.23 -2.52
N ALA A 67 11.77 8.84 -3.55
CA ALA A 67 12.08 10.28 -3.52
C ALA A 67 10.83 11.15 -3.37
N THR A 68 9.72 10.80 -4.03
CA THR A 68 8.42 11.46 -3.81
C THR A 68 7.84 11.20 -2.42
N LYS A 69 7.96 9.97 -1.89
CA LYS A 69 7.56 9.65 -0.50
C LYS A 69 8.33 10.48 0.53
N ASN A 70 9.64 10.62 0.33
CA ASN A 70 10.52 11.43 1.18
C ASN A 70 10.29 12.94 1.00
N LEU A 71 9.88 13.40 -0.20
CA LEU A 71 9.55 14.81 -0.45
C LEU A 71 8.43 15.29 0.49
N PHE A 72 7.38 14.47 0.68
CA PHE A 72 6.30 14.78 1.62
C PHE A 72 6.72 14.74 3.10
N SER A 73 7.88 14.16 3.43
CA SER A 73 8.41 14.13 4.79
C SER A 73 9.27 15.35 5.14
N SER A 74 9.75 16.13 4.16
CA SER A 74 10.61 17.29 4.44
C SER A 74 10.16 18.61 3.80
N GLU A 75 9.50 18.62 2.64
CA GLU A 75 8.98 19.85 2.01
C GLU A 75 7.73 19.53 1.18
N ILE A 76 6.56 19.98 1.64
CA ILE A 76 5.32 19.85 0.87
C ILE A 76 5.50 20.62 -0.45
N PRO A 77 5.45 19.97 -1.63
CA PRO A 77 5.63 20.66 -2.90
C PRO A 77 4.53 21.72 -3.06
N ASP A 78 4.85 22.82 -3.74
CA ASP A 78 3.98 23.98 -3.99
C ASP A 78 2.51 23.54 -4.20
N THR A 79 1.70 23.71 -3.14
CA THR A 79 0.39 23.07 -2.95
C THR A 79 -0.72 23.69 -3.81
N THR A 80 -0.36 24.65 -4.65
CA THR A 80 -1.28 25.48 -5.43
C THR A 80 -2.12 24.71 -6.45
N ASN A 81 -1.85 23.43 -6.72
CA ASN A 81 -2.64 22.58 -7.64
C ASN A 81 -3.04 21.20 -7.09
N LEU A 82 -3.01 20.99 -5.77
CA LEU A 82 -3.31 19.69 -5.18
C LEU A 82 -4.82 19.47 -5.05
N ASN A 83 -5.34 18.45 -5.72
CA ASN A 83 -6.77 18.11 -5.62
C ASN A 83 -7.02 17.20 -4.41
N PHE A 84 -7.73 17.71 -3.42
CA PHE A 84 -8.27 16.90 -2.34
C PHE A 84 -9.54 16.20 -2.81
N LEU A 85 -9.55 14.87 -2.76
CA LEU A 85 -10.78 14.13 -2.98
C LEU A 85 -11.71 14.26 -1.77
N PRO A 86 -13.05 14.17 -1.97
CA PRO A 86 -13.99 14.13 -0.86
C PRO A 86 -13.66 13.01 0.13
N ASP A 87 -13.84 13.29 1.42
CA ASP A 87 -13.63 12.32 2.50
C ASP A 87 -14.39 11.01 2.25
N GLY A 88 -13.76 9.89 2.58
CA GLY A 88 -14.33 8.56 2.36
C GLY A 88 -14.45 8.14 0.89
N SER A 89 -13.79 8.85 -0.04
CA SER A 89 -13.67 8.39 -1.43
C SER A 89 -13.02 7.01 -1.51
N PHE A 90 -12.08 6.70 -0.63
CA PHE A 90 -11.51 5.36 -0.47
C PHE A 90 -11.89 4.76 0.87
N ARG A 91 -12.18 3.45 0.87
CA ARG A 91 -12.40 2.67 2.08
C ARG A 91 -11.76 1.29 1.94
N ILE A 92 -11.08 0.86 2.99
CA ILE A 92 -10.59 -0.52 3.17
C ILE A 92 -11.41 -1.13 4.30
N ALA A 93 -12.20 -2.15 3.94
CA ALA A 93 -13.04 -2.86 4.89
C ALA A 93 -12.22 -3.76 5.82
N VAL A 94 -12.84 -4.26 6.90
CA VAL A 94 -12.19 -5.17 7.87
C VAL A 94 -11.54 -6.40 7.21
N ASP A 95 -12.11 -6.91 6.12
CA ASP A 95 -11.59 -8.06 5.37
C ASP A 95 -10.47 -7.71 4.37
N GLY A 96 -10.05 -6.44 4.34
CA GLY A 96 -9.06 -5.92 3.39
C GLY A 96 -9.64 -5.59 2.01
N THR A 97 -10.97 -5.61 1.85
CA THR A 97 -11.62 -5.27 0.58
C THR A 97 -11.58 -3.76 0.34
N TRP A 98 -11.15 -3.36 -0.87
CA TRP A 98 -11.04 -1.97 -1.27
C TRP A 98 -12.30 -1.45 -1.97
N TYR A 99 -12.76 -0.26 -1.58
CA TYR A 99 -13.88 0.45 -2.18
C TYR A 99 -13.44 1.83 -2.64
N TYR A 100 -13.97 2.26 -3.78
CA TYR A 100 -13.88 3.63 -4.26
C TYR A 100 -15.28 4.19 -4.50
N ARG A 101 -15.66 5.24 -3.77
CA ARG A 101 -16.99 5.87 -3.81
C ARG A 101 -18.12 4.83 -3.68
N GLY A 102 -17.97 3.93 -2.72
CA GLY A 102 -18.90 2.82 -2.46
C GLY A 102 -18.82 1.64 -3.44
N SER A 103 -18.06 1.75 -4.54
CA SER A 103 -17.90 0.68 -5.53
C SER A 103 -16.69 -0.20 -5.21
N LEU A 104 -16.89 -1.52 -5.24
CA LEU A 104 -15.85 -2.52 -5.00
C LEU A 104 -14.75 -2.48 -6.07
N ILE A 105 -13.48 -2.38 -5.65
CA ILE A 105 -12.30 -2.56 -6.51
C ILE A 105 -11.92 -4.04 -6.51
N ARG A 106 -12.17 -4.76 -7.61
CA ARG A 106 -11.89 -6.20 -7.71
C ARG A 106 -10.51 -6.58 -8.24
N ARG A 107 -9.77 -5.64 -8.85
CA ARG A 107 -8.55 -5.95 -9.60
C ARG A 107 -7.34 -5.97 -8.66
N PRO A 108 -6.70 -7.12 -8.38
CA PRO A 108 -5.60 -7.19 -7.41
C PRO A 108 -4.39 -6.33 -7.81
N LYS A 109 -4.09 -6.25 -9.11
CA LYS A 109 -3.02 -5.37 -9.62
C LYS A 109 -3.27 -3.89 -9.32
N LEU A 110 -4.55 -3.49 -9.31
CA LEU A 110 -4.93 -2.10 -9.03
C LEU A 110 -4.87 -1.79 -7.54
N ILE A 111 -5.32 -2.74 -6.70
CA ILE A 111 -5.17 -2.65 -5.24
C ILE A 111 -3.69 -2.55 -4.87
N LYS A 112 -2.85 -3.43 -5.45
CA LYS A 112 -1.40 -3.39 -5.25
C LYS A 112 -0.81 -2.03 -5.65
N PHE A 113 -1.20 -1.51 -6.81
CA PHE A 113 -0.74 -0.19 -7.24
C PHE A 113 -1.09 0.90 -6.23
N PHE A 114 -2.34 0.97 -5.77
CA PHE A 114 -2.73 1.97 -4.77
C PHE A 114 -2.04 1.79 -3.42
N SER A 115 -1.81 0.55 -3.00
CA SER A 115 -1.11 0.28 -1.74
C SER A 115 0.30 0.86 -1.68
N GLU A 116 0.96 1.06 -2.82
CA GLU A 116 2.30 1.68 -2.88
C GLU A 116 2.28 3.18 -2.51
N PHE A 117 1.13 3.84 -2.65
CA PHE A 117 0.92 5.25 -2.33
C PHE A 117 0.20 5.48 -1.00
N LEU A 118 -0.03 4.42 -0.24
CA LEU A 118 -0.65 4.52 1.07
C LEU A 118 0.38 5.00 2.10
N SER A 119 0.02 6.03 2.86
CA SER A 119 0.80 6.55 3.97
C SER A 119 -0.08 6.81 5.19
N ARG A 120 0.53 6.78 6.38
CA ARG A 120 -0.12 7.11 7.65
C ARG A 120 0.42 8.43 8.20
N ASP A 121 -0.47 9.31 8.66
CA ASP A 121 -0.06 10.54 9.34
C ASP A 121 0.17 10.32 10.84
N TYR A 122 0.71 11.33 11.52
CA TYR A 122 0.98 11.28 12.97
C TYR A 122 -0.28 11.16 13.85
N LYS A 123 -1.46 11.50 13.32
CA LYS A 123 -2.76 11.31 14.00
C LYS A 123 -3.32 9.91 13.79
N GLY A 124 -2.66 9.11 12.95
CA GLY A 124 -3.04 7.76 12.61
C GLY A 124 -4.03 7.64 11.45
N ASN A 125 -4.32 8.72 10.71
CA ASN A 125 -5.16 8.66 9.52
C ASN A 125 -4.37 8.13 8.33
N TYR A 126 -5.08 7.46 7.42
CA TYR A 126 -4.51 6.92 6.20
C TYR A 126 -4.83 7.78 4.99
N TRP A 127 -3.85 7.91 4.10
CA TRP A 127 -3.92 8.77 2.93
C TRP A 127 -3.35 8.06 1.71
N LEU A 128 -3.97 8.25 0.55
CA LEU A 128 -3.33 8.01 -0.74
C LEU A 128 -2.74 9.33 -1.20
N VAL A 129 -1.40 9.35 -1.34
CA VAL A 129 -0.67 10.55 -1.73
C VAL A 129 -0.02 10.30 -3.09
N THR A 130 -0.41 11.11 -4.07
CA THR A 130 0.19 11.14 -5.39
C THR A 130 0.58 12.59 -5.72
N PRO A 131 1.46 12.84 -6.71
CA PRO A 131 1.90 14.20 -7.02
C PRO A 131 0.77 15.20 -7.35
N SER A 132 -0.39 14.74 -7.82
CA SER A 132 -1.50 15.60 -8.25
C SER A 132 -2.72 15.54 -7.33
N GLU A 133 -2.81 14.54 -6.46
CA GLU A 133 -4.02 14.22 -5.71
C GLU A 133 -3.68 13.67 -4.32
N ILE A 134 -4.44 14.13 -3.32
CA ILE A 134 -4.48 13.54 -1.98
C ILE A 134 -5.90 13.06 -1.70
N ALA A 135 -6.03 11.86 -1.16
CA ALA A 135 -7.30 11.29 -0.75
C ALA A 135 -7.20 10.63 0.61
N GLN A 136 -8.13 10.93 1.51
CA GLN A 136 -8.25 10.18 2.75
C GLN A 136 -8.75 8.76 2.45
N VAL A 137 -8.19 7.79 3.17
CA VAL A 137 -8.61 6.38 3.14
C VAL A 137 -9.22 6.03 4.48
N ILE A 138 -10.48 5.64 4.49
CA ILE A 138 -11.13 5.10 5.68
C ILE A 138 -10.69 3.64 5.83
N VAL A 139 -9.99 3.32 6.91
CA VAL A 139 -9.54 1.95 7.21
C VAL A 139 -10.31 1.44 8.43
N GLU A 140 -11.05 0.35 8.27
CA GLU A 140 -11.89 -0.18 9.35
C GLU A 140 -11.11 -0.98 10.39
N ASP A 141 -10.00 -1.62 10.02
CA ASP A 141 -9.14 -2.35 10.95
C ASP A 141 -7.65 -2.11 10.69
N ALA A 142 -7.13 -2.64 9.58
CA ALA A 142 -5.78 -2.42 9.08
C ALA A 142 -5.80 -2.40 7.54
N PRO A 143 -4.90 -1.65 6.88
CA PRO A 143 -4.91 -1.54 5.42
C PRO A 143 -4.43 -2.81 4.70
N PHE A 144 -3.68 -3.65 5.41
CA PHE A 144 -3.09 -4.88 4.90
C PHE A 144 -3.43 -6.06 5.79
N THR A 145 -3.44 -7.25 5.20
CA THR A 145 -3.55 -8.52 5.91
C THR A 145 -2.30 -9.35 5.62
N ILE A 146 -1.66 -9.91 6.64
CA ILE A 146 -0.61 -10.91 6.46
C ILE A 146 -1.28 -12.26 6.21
N ASP A 147 -1.07 -12.80 5.01
CA ASP A 147 -1.70 -14.03 4.53
C ASP A 147 -0.73 -15.18 4.31
N ARG A 148 0.58 -14.93 4.36
CA ARG A 148 1.62 -15.96 4.32
C ARG A 148 2.79 -15.62 5.24
N MET A 149 3.48 -16.67 5.66
CA MET A 149 4.79 -16.56 6.30
C MET A 149 5.81 -17.46 5.61
N SER A 150 7.08 -17.19 5.88
CA SER A 150 8.21 -18.03 5.55
C SER A 150 9.24 -17.87 6.65
N LEU A 151 9.81 -18.98 7.07
CA LEU A 151 10.94 -19.01 8.00
C LEU A 151 12.19 -19.49 7.27
N THR A 152 13.31 -18.87 7.61
CA THR A 152 14.63 -19.33 7.17
C THR A 152 15.57 -19.38 8.37
N ASN A 153 16.56 -20.28 8.32
CA ASN A 153 17.41 -20.65 9.46
C ASN A 153 16.63 -21.28 10.63
N GLN A 154 17.32 -21.55 11.74
CA GLN A 154 16.75 -22.12 12.97
C GLN A 154 17.33 -21.41 14.19
N GLY A 155 16.60 -21.44 15.31
CA GLY A 155 17.03 -20.85 16.58
C GLY A 155 17.08 -19.32 16.55
N PRO A 156 18.00 -18.67 17.30
CA PRO A 156 18.06 -17.22 17.44
C PRO A 156 18.32 -16.45 16.14
N ASP A 157 19.00 -17.09 15.18
CA ASP A 157 19.30 -16.54 13.85
C ASP A 157 18.17 -16.78 12.82
N GLN A 158 17.03 -17.31 13.26
CA GLN A 158 15.86 -17.46 12.40
C GLN A 158 15.43 -16.11 11.83
N ILE A 159 14.93 -16.12 10.60
CA ILE A 159 14.41 -14.94 9.93
C ILE A 159 12.97 -15.23 9.56
N LEU A 160 12.05 -14.56 10.25
CA LEU A 160 10.63 -14.59 9.96
C LEU A 160 10.30 -13.54 8.88
N LEU A 161 9.82 -14.03 7.74
CA LEU A 161 9.29 -13.23 6.64
C LEU A 161 7.77 -13.36 6.63
N LEU A 162 7.07 -12.23 6.57
CA LEU A 162 5.62 -12.16 6.45
C LEU A 162 5.24 -11.52 5.11
N GLN A 163 4.25 -12.07 4.42
CA GLN A 163 3.72 -11.52 3.17
C GLN A 163 2.36 -10.85 3.41
N THR A 164 2.20 -9.63 2.91
CA THR A 164 0.89 -8.98 2.84
C THR A 164 0.05 -9.53 1.68
N ASN A 165 -1.27 -9.35 1.75
CA ASN A 165 -2.24 -9.68 0.70
C ASN A 165 -1.99 -8.96 -0.65
N VAL A 166 -1.19 -7.90 -0.67
CA VAL A 166 -0.73 -7.21 -1.90
C VAL A 166 0.62 -7.74 -2.42
N GLY A 167 1.16 -8.77 -1.77
CA GLY A 167 2.34 -9.52 -2.17
C GLY A 167 3.67 -8.93 -1.71
N LYS A 168 3.67 -8.01 -0.72
CA LYS A 168 4.90 -7.43 -0.16
C LYS A 168 5.44 -8.35 0.94
N TRP A 169 6.66 -8.84 0.76
CA TRP A 169 7.40 -9.58 1.79
C TRP A 169 8.14 -8.62 2.71
N ILE A 170 8.09 -8.90 4.01
CA ILE A 170 8.63 -8.05 5.06
C ILE A 170 9.27 -8.94 6.12
N THR A 171 10.52 -8.66 6.45
CA THR A 171 11.21 -9.31 7.57
C THR A 171 10.73 -8.72 8.88
N VAL A 172 10.36 -9.57 9.82
CA VAL A 172 10.07 -9.18 11.21
C VAL A 172 11.38 -8.79 11.88
N SER A 173 11.45 -7.56 12.35
CA SER A 173 12.64 -6.97 12.96
C SER A 173 12.25 -5.87 13.93
N ILE A 174 13.22 -5.27 14.63
CA ILE A 174 12.93 -4.22 15.61
C ILE A 174 12.27 -2.98 15.00
N ALA A 175 12.52 -2.72 13.70
CA ALA A 175 11.90 -1.62 12.96
C ALA A 175 10.51 -1.97 12.43
N ARG A 176 10.19 -3.28 12.35
CA ARG A 176 8.93 -3.81 11.85
C ARG A 176 8.45 -4.95 12.76
N PRO A 177 8.12 -4.66 14.02
CA PRO A 177 7.80 -5.68 15.01
C PRO A 177 6.40 -6.26 14.78
N ILE A 178 6.19 -7.46 15.33
CA ILE A 178 4.87 -7.98 15.62
C ILE A 178 4.42 -7.42 16.98
N TYR A 179 3.15 -7.05 17.09
CA TYR A 179 2.55 -6.60 18.35
C TYR A 179 1.09 -7.03 18.44
N PHE A 180 0.56 -7.04 19.65
CA PHE A 180 -0.83 -7.37 19.93
C PHE A 180 -1.61 -6.11 20.31
N GLN A 181 -2.80 -5.96 19.74
CA GLN A 181 -3.71 -4.90 20.13
C GLN A 181 -5.06 -5.49 20.51
N LYS A 182 -5.58 -5.06 21.67
CA LYS A 182 -6.94 -5.40 22.10
C LYS A 182 -7.93 -4.48 21.38
N LYS A 183 -8.73 -5.04 20.47
CA LYS A 183 -9.88 -4.37 19.84
C LYS A 183 -11.14 -5.15 20.15
N GLN A 184 -12.19 -4.46 20.63
CA GLN A 184 -13.50 -5.06 20.95
C GLN A 184 -13.39 -6.30 21.88
N GLY A 185 -12.53 -6.21 22.89
CA GLY A 185 -12.30 -7.30 23.84
C GLY A 185 -11.48 -8.49 23.31
N LYS A 186 -11.05 -8.46 22.04
CA LYS A 186 -10.22 -9.51 21.44
C LYS A 186 -8.81 -9.00 21.20
N SER A 187 -7.81 -9.74 21.67
CA SER A 187 -6.42 -9.50 21.30
C SER A 187 -6.19 -9.97 19.87
N LYS A 188 -5.68 -9.10 19.01
CA LYS A 188 -5.37 -9.41 17.61
C LYS A 188 -3.88 -9.11 17.34
N PRO A 189 -3.18 -10.00 16.62
CA PRO A 189 -1.81 -9.77 16.20
C PRO A 189 -1.74 -8.84 14.97
N TYR A 190 -0.79 -7.93 14.98
CA TYR A 190 -0.47 -7.02 13.88
C TYR A 190 1.04 -6.99 13.63
N MET A 191 1.42 -6.48 12.47
CA MET A 191 2.80 -6.21 12.09
C MET A 191 2.91 -4.80 11.52
N GLN A 192 3.93 -4.05 11.91
CA GLN A 192 4.26 -2.79 11.25
C GLN A 192 4.86 -3.04 9.85
N VAL A 193 4.30 -2.40 8.82
CA VAL A 193 4.66 -2.58 7.40
C VAL A 193 5.60 -1.49 6.91
N GLU A 194 5.36 -0.25 7.33
CA GLU A 194 6.13 0.95 6.97
C GLU A 194 6.60 1.69 8.23
N GLU A 195 7.63 2.52 8.07
CA GLU A 195 8.21 3.32 9.16
C GLU A 195 7.26 4.39 9.69
N ASP A 196 6.27 4.82 8.89
CA ASP A 196 5.22 5.77 9.29
C ASP A 196 4.14 5.15 10.20
N GLY A 197 4.29 3.88 10.58
CA GLY A 197 3.34 3.16 11.42
C GLY A 197 2.18 2.54 10.64
N THR A 198 2.21 2.52 9.31
CA THR A 198 1.27 1.70 8.53
C THR A 198 1.41 0.23 8.93
N GLU A 199 0.28 -0.42 9.22
CA GLU A 199 0.25 -1.76 9.82
C GLU A 199 -0.47 -2.79 8.96
N ALA A 200 -0.31 -4.06 9.30
CA ALA A 200 -1.05 -5.19 8.75
C ALA A 200 -1.62 -6.03 9.89
N ILE A 201 -2.87 -6.49 9.76
CA ILE A 201 -3.41 -7.51 10.65
C ILE A 201 -2.86 -8.88 10.24
N ILE A 202 -2.42 -9.69 11.21
CA ILE A 202 -2.01 -11.06 10.93
C ILE A 202 -3.24 -11.95 10.84
N SER A 203 -3.40 -12.65 9.71
CA SER A 203 -4.53 -13.56 9.53
C SER A 203 -4.49 -14.69 10.55
N ARG A 204 -5.65 -15.28 10.86
CA ARG A 204 -5.72 -16.40 11.80
C ARG A 204 -4.88 -17.60 11.35
N SER A 205 -4.83 -17.88 10.05
CA SER A 205 -4.04 -18.97 9.50
C SER A 205 -2.56 -18.78 9.81
N VAL A 206 -2.02 -17.60 9.50
CA VAL A 206 -0.61 -17.27 9.77
C VAL A 206 -0.35 -17.20 11.27
N TYR A 207 -1.30 -16.68 12.06
CA TYR A 207 -1.16 -16.67 13.51
C TYR A 207 -1.01 -18.08 14.10
N TYR A 208 -1.81 -19.05 13.65
CA TYR A 208 -1.66 -20.43 14.11
C TYR A 208 -0.37 -21.10 13.60
N GLU A 209 0.06 -20.77 12.38
CA GLU A 209 1.35 -21.22 11.88
C GLU A 209 2.52 -20.65 12.71
N LEU A 210 2.44 -19.38 13.14
CA LEU A 210 3.43 -18.78 14.04
C LEU A 210 3.50 -19.49 15.39
N THR A 211 2.37 -19.99 15.92
CA THR A 211 2.37 -20.67 17.23
C THR A 211 3.19 -21.94 17.27
N ASP A 212 3.41 -22.59 16.11
CA ASP A 212 4.24 -23.80 16.02
C ASP A 212 5.74 -23.51 16.21
N PHE A 213 6.14 -22.24 16.09
CA PHE A 213 7.53 -21.78 16.23
C PHE A 213 7.73 -20.89 17.46
N VAL A 214 6.73 -20.83 18.35
CA VAL A 214 6.84 -20.08 19.60
C VAL A 214 7.83 -20.78 20.51
N GLU A 215 8.81 -20.01 20.97
CA GLU A 215 9.76 -20.42 21.99
C GLU A 215 9.41 -19.79 23.34
N GLN A 216 9.82 -20.47 24.40
CA GLN A 216 9.68 -20.01 25.77
C GLN A 216 10.99 -19.37 26.22
N GLU A 217 10.94 -18.12 26.67
CA GLU A 217 12.08 -17.41 27.25
C GLU A 217 11.80 -17.06 28.70
N GLU A 218 12.78 -17.30 29.57
CA GLU A 218 12.75 -16.88 30.97
C GLU A 218 13.68 -15.69 31.17
N ASN A 219 13.10 -14.55 31.53
CA ASN A 219 13.88 -13.35 31.84
C ASN A 219 13.50 -12.84 33.23
N ARG A 220 14.46 -12.88 34.17
CA ARG A 220 14.28 -12.46 35.58
C ARG A 220 13.09 -13.15 36.28
N GLY A 221 12.91 -14.45 36.03
CA GLY A 221 11.82 -15.25 36.62
C GLY A 221 10.44 -15.03 35.98
N ILE A 222 10.35 -14.25 34.89
CA ILE A 222 9.13 -14.09 34.11
C ILE A 222 9.26 -14.95 32.86
N ILE A 223 8.35 -15.91 32.73
CA ILE A 223 8.21 -16.74 31.53
C ILE A 223 7.40 -15.97 30.49
N THR A 224 7.99 -15.83 29.31
CA THR A 224 7.33 -15.24 28.15
C THR A 224 7.33 -16.23 27.00
N PHE A 225 6.37 -16.06 26.09
CA PHE A 225 6.25 -16.84 24.87
C PHE A 225 6.37 -15.89 23.69
N GLY A 226 7.17 -16.24 22.71
CA GLY A 226 7.48 -15.35 21.60
C GLY A 226 8.20 -16.07 20.49
N ILE A 227 8.63 -15.31 19.49
CA ILE A 227 9.39 -15.85 18.36
C ILE A 227 10.67 -15.06 18.16
N TRP A 228 11.75 -15.75 17.80
CA TRP A 228 12.95 -15.07 17.35
C TRP A 228 12.79 -14.63 15.91
N SER A 229 13.35 -13.48 15.56
CA SER A 229 13.60 -13.11 14.17
C SER A 229 14.73 -12.10 14.10
N SER A 230 15.67 -12.32 13.18
CA SER A 230 16.80 -11.40 12.96
C SER A 230 17.58 -11.11 14.26
N GLY A 231 17.81 -12.14 15.08
CA GLY A 231 18.52 -12.01 16.36
C GLY A 231 17.76 -11.25 17.46
N THR A 232 16.47 -10.98 17.28
CA THR A 232 15.62 -10.31 18.28
C THR A 232 14.45 -11.21 18.66
N TYR A 233 14.15 -11.29 19.96
CA TYR A 233 12.99 -12.02 20.48
C TYR A 233 11.76 -11.11 20.59
N PHE A 234 10.64 -11.53 20.00
CA PHE A 234 9.36 -10.82 20.00
C PHE A 234 8.34 -11.56 20.87
N SER A 235 8.07 -11.04 22.07
CA SER A 235 7.08 -11.60 23.01
C SER A 235 5.64 -11.39 22.55
N PHE A 236 4.79 -12.41 22.73
CA PHE A 236 3.37 -12.43 22.39
C PHE A 236 2.43 -12.22 23.61
N SER A 237 3.01 -11.86 24.76
CA SER A 237 2.31 -11.57 26.03
C SER A 237 1.43 -10.32 26.00
#